data_AF-A0A1E1WPY1-F1
#
_entry.id   AF-A0A1E1WPY1-F1
#
_cell.length_a   1.000
_cell.length_b   1.000
_cell.length_c   1.000
_cell.angle_alpha   90.00
_cell.angle_beta   90.00
_cell.angle_gamma   90.00
#
_symmetry.space_group_name_H-M   'P 1'
#
loop_
_entity.id
_entity.type
_entity.pdbx_description
1 polymer ?
#
loop_
_entity_poly.entity_id
_entity_poly.type
_entity_poly.pdbx_seq_one_letter_code
_entity_poly.pdbx_strand_id
1 'polypeptide(L)'
;QPWIMEVYASTVPRPYASSVAQELFESGTIPADTDFRIFRDFGKLSGVDLAWSTNGYVYHTHLDTADRVPLGALQHTGDNVLALTHGAGLPRLPRLPGEQLIGGRERNT
;
A
#
# COMPACT_ATOMS: atom_id res chain seq x y z
N GLN A 1 7.99 -11.50 -2.36
CA GLN A 1 6.90 -10.56 -2.04
C GLN A 1 7.49 -9.45 -1.17
N PRO A 2 7.04 -8.19 -1.30
CA PRO A 2 7.58 -7.12 -0.46
C PRO A 2 7.13 -7.38 0.99
N TRP A 3 8.09 -7.62 1.90
CA TRP A 3 7.83 -7.98 3.31
C TRP A 3 6.85 -7.04 4.02
N ILE A 4 6.81 -5.76 3.63
CA ILE A 4 5.90 -4.76 4.19
C ILE A 4 4.44 -5.06 3.86
N MET A 5 4.14 -5.69 2.71
CA MET A 5 2.79 -6.09 2.33
C MET A 5 2.29 -7.27 3.14
N GLU A 6 3.18 -8.18 3.54
CA GLU A 6 2.85 -9.29 4.45
C GLU A 6 2.51 -8.75 5.86
N VAL A 7 3.27 -7.77 6.35
CA VAL A 7 2.97 -7.04 7.58
C VAL A 7 1.65 -6.29 7.45
N TYR A 8 1.42 -5.57 6.36
CA TYR A 8 0.18 -4.84 6.10
C TYR A 8 -1.03 -5.79 6.15
N ALA A 9 -0.98 -6.90 5.42
CA ALA A 9 -2.07 -7.88 5.37
C ALA A 9 -2.35 -8.56 6.72
N SER A 10 -1.33 -8.77 7.55
CA SER A 10 -1.45 -9.51 8.82
C SER A 10 -1.76 -8.64 10.03
N THR A 11 -1.44 -7.35 10.01
CA THR A 11 -1.53 -6.46 11.19
C THR A 11 -2.58 -5.37 11.07
N VAL A 12 -2.90 -4.93 9.84
CA VAL A 12 -3.81 -3.81 9.64
C VAL A 12 -5.26 -4.25 9.85
N PRO A 13 -6.09 -3.52 10.64
CA PRO A 13 -7.45 -3.93 10.96
C PRO A 13 -8.38 -4.02 9.74
N ARG A 14 -8.18 -3.14 8.76
CA ARG A 14 -9.00 -3.03 7.55
C ARG A 14 -8.11 -2.90 6.32
N PRO A 15 -7.40 -3.98 5.94
CA PRO A 15 -6.45 -3.93 4.85
C PRO A 15 -7.19 -3.84 3.52
N TYR A 16 -6.80 -2.86 2.70
CA TYR A 16 -7.22 -2.75 1.31
C TYR A 16 -6.02 -2.35 0.46
N ALA A 17 -5.85 -3.03 -0.67
CA ALA A 17 -4.84 -2.74 -1.67
C ALA A 17 -5.36 -3.21 -3.04
N SER A 18 -4.91 -2.58 -4.12
CA SER A 18 -5.31 -2.93 -5.49
C SER A 18 -4.07 -3.03 -6.38
N SER A 19 -3.81 -4.22 -6.92
CA SER A 19 -2.72 -4.44 -7.88
C SER A 19 -2.97 -3.69 -9.19
N VAL A 20 -4.24 -3.57 -9.61
CA VAL A 20 -4.62 -2.77 -10.79
C VAL A 20 -4.29 -1.30 -10.57
N ALA A 21 -4.57 -0.75 -9.38
CA ALA A 21 -4.20 0.63 -9.08
C ALA A 21 -2.68 0.82 -9.12
N GLN A 22 -1.90 -0.11 -8.56
CA GLN A 22 -0.44 -0.08 -8.62
C GLN A 22 0.07 -0.06 -10.07
N GLU A 23 -0.44 -0.93 -10.93
CA GLU A 23 -0.06 -0.97 -12.36
C GLU A 23 -0.41 0.34 -13.09
N LEU A 24 -1.56 0.96 -12.77
CA LEU A 24 -1.96 2.23 -13.37
C LEU A 24 -1.05 3.40 -12.93
N PHE A 25 -0.59 3.41 -11.67
CA PHE A 25 0.39 4.38 -11.18
C PHE A 25 1.76 4.15 -11.79
N GLU A 26 2.25 2.91 -11.81
CA GLU A 26 3.56 2.57 -12.37
C GLU A 26 3.64 2.76 -13.89
N SER A 27 2.52 2.57 -14.61
CA SER A 27 2.47 2.84 -16.05
C SER A 27 2.45 4.33 -16.41
N GLY A 28 2.23 5.23 -15.43
CA GLY A 28 2.08 6.66 -15.66
C GLY A 28 0.74 7.05 -16.31
N THR A 29 -0.24 6.14 -16.35
CA THR A 29 -1.58 6.41 -16.89
C THR A 29 -2.33 7.42 -16.03
N ILE A 30 -2.12 7.37 -14.71
CA ILE A 30 -2.62 8.38 -13.79
C ILE A 30 -1.61 9.55 -13.82
N PRO A 31 -2.02 10.78 -14.19
CA PRO A 31 -1.15 11.95 -14.21
C PRO A 31 -0.96 12.50 -12.78
N ALA A 32 -0.54 11.62 -11.87
CA ALA A 32 -0.27 11.92 -10.48
C ALA A 32 1.01 11.18 -10.06
N ASP A 33 1.62 11.68 -9.01
CA ASP A 33 2.83 11.12 -8.42
C ASP A 33 2.80 11.43 -6.92
N THR A 34 3.58 10.69 -6.14
CA THR A 34 3.62 10.85 -4.69
C THR A 34 5.04 11.03 -4.21
N ASP A 35 5.20 11.61 -3.02
CA ASP A 35 6.51 11.80 -2.40
C ASP A 35 7.24 10.46 -2.15
N PHE A 36 6.49 9.34 -2.13
CA PHE A 36 7.07 8.00 -1.99
C PHE A 36 8.01 7.64 -3.15
N ARG A 37 7.86 8.26 -4.32
CA ARG A 37 8.74 8.10 -5.49
C ARG A 37 10.22 8.20 -5.12
N ILE A 38 10.61 9.14 -4.27
CA ILE A 38 12.03 9.35 -3.95
C ILE A 38 12.63 8.12 -3.25
N PHE A 39 11.87 7.51 -2.34
CA PHE A 39 12.28 6.30 -1.63
C PHE A 39 12.31 5.07 -2.54
N ARG A 40 11.34 4.96 -3.46
CA ARG A 40 11.26 3.90 -4.46
C ARG A 40 12.41 3.99 -5.47
N ASP A 41 12.56 5.13 -6.15
CA ASP A 41 13.44 5.28 -7.32
C ASP A 41 14.92 5.39 -6.94
N PHE A 42 15.23 6.14 -5.87
CA PHE A 42 16.60 6.40 -5.45
C PHE A 42 17.03 5.57 -4.24
N GLY A 43 16.11 5.32 -3.31
CA GLY A 43 16.36 4.52 -2.12
C GLY A 43 16.22 3.01 -2.35
N LYS A 44 15.55 2.58 -3.43
CA LYS A 44 15.15 1.19 -3.67
C LYS A 44 14.45 0.56 -2.47
N LEU A 45 13.70 1.37 -1.73
CA LEU A 45 13.00 0.95 -0.54
C LEU A 45 11.60 0.43 -0.90
N SER A 46 11.24 -0.70 -0.31
CA SER A 46 9.86 -1.19 -0.32
C SER A 46 9.07 -0.46 0.77
N GLY A 47 7.85 -0.05 0.43
CA GLY A 47 6.94 0.64 1.34
C GLY A 47 5.51 0.55 0.87
N VAL A 48 4.62 1.22 1.60
CA VAL A 48 3.19 1.30 1.31
C VAL A 48 2.83 2.77 1.15
N ASP A 49 2.15 3.08 0.05
CA ASP A 49 1.55 4.39 -0.19
C ASP A 49 0.02 4.27 0.00
N LEU A 50 -0.59 5.23 0.69
CA LEU A 50 -1.99 5.19 1.10
C LEU A 50 -2.72 6.42 0.58
N ALA A 51 -3.71 6.20 -0.29
CA ALA A 51 -4.56 7.25 -0.83
C ALA A 51 -6.02 6.82 -0.87
N TRP A 52 -6.95 7.76 -0.69
CA TRP A 52 -8.36 7.54 -0.98
C TRP A 52 -8.64 7.81 -2.47
N SER A 53 -9.37 6.92 -3.12
CA SER A 53 -9.63 6.96 -4.56
C SER A 53 -11.09 7.25 -4.93
N THR A 54 -11.94 7.61 -3.96
CA THR A 54 -13.34 7.99 -4.20
C THR A 54 -13.47 9.47 -4.60
N ASN A 55 -14.43 9.79 -5.46
CA ASN A 55 -14.70 11.16 -5.93
C ASN A 55 -13.49 11.85 -6.58
N GLY A 56 -12.63 11.12 -7.29
CA GLY A 56 -11.39 11.68 -7.86
C GLY A 56 -11.56 12.91 -8.78
N TYR A 57 -12.76 13.17 -9.30
CA TYR A 57 -13.05 14.38 -10.09
C TYR A 57 -13.00 15.69 -9.28
N VAL A 58 -13.08 15.63 -7.94
CA VAL A 58 -12.97 16.84 -7.09
C VAL A 58 -11.51 17.24 -6.86
N TYR A 59 -10.58 16.31 -7.04
CA TYR A 59 -9.14 16.51 -6.83
C TYR A 59 -8.61 17.66 -7.67
N HIS A 60 -7.80 18.54 -7.07
CA HIS A 60 -7.24 19.75 -7.72
C HIS A 60 -8.32 20.73 -8.25
N THR A 61 -9.51 20.73 -7.67
CA THR A 61 -10.57 21.71 -7.99
C THR A 61 -11.04 22.44 -6.73
N HIS A 62 -11.82 23.51 -6.92
CA HIS A 62 -12.50 24.20 -5.82
C HIS A 62 -13.53 23.33 -5.07
N LEU A 63 -13.84 22.13 -5.59
CA LEU A 63 -14.70 21.15 -4.93
C LEU A 63 -13.93 20.29 -3.91
N ASP A 64 -12.61 20.41 -3.82
CA ASP A 64 -11.82 19.70 -2.80
C ASP A 64 -11.98 20.39 -1.43
N THR A 65 -13.01 19.97 -0.70
CA THR A 65 -13.44 20.62 0.54
C THR A 65 -13.64 19.59 1.66
N ALA A 66 -13.42 20.01 2.91
CA ALA A 66 -13.41 19.11 4.06
C ALA A 66 -14.75 18.39 4.30
N ASP A 67 -15.88 19.00 3.94
CA ASP A 67 -17.23 18.40 4.01
C ASP A 67 -17.41 17.17 3.09
N ARG A 68 -16.54 17.01 2.07
CA ARG A 68 -16.56 15.84 1.20
C ARG A 68 -15.70 14.68 1.72
N VAL A 69 -14.94 14.88 2.79
CA VAL A 69 -14.17 13.82 3.44
C VAL A 69 -15.09 13.08 4.42
N PRO A 70 -15.31 11.75 4.27
CA PRO A 70 -16.10 11.00 5.23
C PRO A 70 -15.53 11.12 6.64
N LEU A 71 -16.38 11.31 7.65
CA LEU A 71 -15.94 11.53 9.03
C LEU A 71 -15.02 10.41 9.55
N GLY A 72 -15.29 9.16 9.16
CA GLY A 72 -14.49 8.00 9.56
C GLY A 72 -13.18 7.81 8.78
N ALA A 73 -12.93 8.60 7.73
CA ALA A 73 -11.79 8.40 6.84
C ALA A 73 -10.47 8.56 7.61
N LEU A 74 -10.31 9.68 8.32
CA LEU A 74 -9.11 9.97 9.11
C LEU A 74 -8.87 8.91 10.19
N GLN A 75 -9.92 8.48 10.91
CA GLN A 75 -9.79 7.44 11.92
C GLN A 75 -9.39 6.10 11.29
N HIS A 76 -9.99 5.73 10.16
CA HIS A 76 -9.65 4.49 9.46
C HIS A 76 -8.18 4.48 9.03
N THR A 77 -7.71 5.56 8.42
CA THR A 77 -6.30 5.69 8.01
C THR A 77 -5.38 5.67 9.23
N GLY A 78 -5.74 6.39 10.30
CA GLY A 78 -4.96 6.41 11.54
C GLY A 78 -4.82 5.03 12.17
N ASP A 79 -5.92 4.29 12.32
CA ASP A 79 -5.93 2.93 12.87
C ASP A 79 -5.04 1.99 12.03
N ASN A 80 -5.13 2.09 10.70
CA ASN A 80 -4.34 1.27 9.80
C ASN A 80 -2.84 1.61 9.86
N VAL A 81 -2.49 2.89 9.83
CA VAL A 81 -1.09 3.35 9.93
C VAL A 81 -0.49 3.00 11.28
N LEU A 82 -1.23 3.17 12.37
CA LEU A 82 -0.78 2.83 13.72
C LEU A 82 -0.50 1.33 13.84
N ALA A 83 -1.43 0.48 13.38
CA ALA A 83 -1.25 -0.96 13.40
C ALA A 83 -0.08 -1.42 12.53
N LEU A 84 0.07 -0.87 11.31
CA LEU A 84 1.21 -1.16 10.44
C LEU A 84 2.53 -0.75 11.09
N THR A 85 2.59 0.40 11.76
CA THR A 85 3.80 0.86 12.46
C THR A 85 4.19 -0.08 13.58
N HIS A 86 3.22 -0.54 14.38
CA HIS A 86 3.45 -1.55 15.41
C HIS A 86 3.93 -2.88 14.80
N GLY A 87 3.27 -3.33 13.72
CA GLY A 87 3.64 -4.56 13.00
C GLY A 87 5.04 -4.52 12.40
N ALA A 88 5.42 -3.39 11.80
CA ALA A 88 6.74 -3.20 11.21
C ALA A 88 7.86 -3.10 12.25
N GLY A 89 7.53 -2.68 13.49
CA GLY A 89 8.44 -2.66 14.62
C GLY A 89 8.66 -4.02 15.29
N LEU A 90 7.87 -5.06 14.95
CA LEU A 90 8.09 -6.40 15.46
C LEU A 90 9.37 -7.01 14.85
N PRO A 91 10.12 -7.84 15.60
CA PRO A 91 11.23 -8.61 15.04
C PRO A 91 10.73 -9.42 13.85
N ARG A 92 11.37 -9.27 12.69
CA ARG A 92 11.07 -10.11 11.52
C ARG A 92 11.22 -11.56 11.94
N LEU A 93 10.12 -12.31 12.00
CA LEU A 93 10.20 -13.75 12.19
C LEU A 93 11.06 -14.30 11.04
N PRO A 94 12.08 -15.13 11.31
CA PRO A 94 12.84 -15.74 10.26
C PRO A 94 11.88 -16.50 9.34
N ARG A 95 12.06 -16.35 8.03
CA ARG A 95 11.32 -17.14 7.03
C ARG A 95 11.38 -18.61 7.46
N LEU A 96 10.21 -19.23 7.61
CA LEU A 96 10.16 -20.66 7.88
C LEU A 96 10.77 -21.38 6.67
N PRO A 97 11.70 -22.34 6.87
CA PRO A 97 12.22 -23.13 5.78
C PRO A 97 11.07 -23.88 5.10
N GLY A 98 10.75 -23.54 3.85
CA GLY A 98 9.77 -24.28 3.03
C GLY A 98 8.57 -23.49 2.48
N GLU A 99 8.38 -22.23 2.83
CA GLU A 99 7.31 -21.40 2.25
C GLU A 99 7.71 -20.87 0.85
N GLN A 100 7.59 -21.73 -0.16
CA GLN A 100 7.53 -21.29 -1.55
C GLN A 100 6.10 -20.87 -1.87
N LEU A 101 5.94 -19.63 -2.30
CA LEU A 101 4.69 -19.13 -2.86
C LEU A 101 4.26 -20.02 -4.04
N ILE A 102 2.99 -20.40 -4.05
CA ILE A 102 2.37 -21.11 -5.18
C ILE A 102 2.57 -20.27 -6.44
N GLY A 103 3.46 -20.73 -7.34
CA GLY A 103 3.77 -20.02 -8.57
C GLY A 103 5.03 -20.48 -9.32
N GLY A 104 5.93 -21.23 -8.67
CA GLY A 104 7.10 -21.81 -9.35
C GLY A 104 6.79 -23.17 -9.97
N ARG A 105 6.24 -23.23 -11.17
CA ARG A 105 6.35 -24.45 -12.00
C ARG A 105 7.79 -24.56 -12.50
N GLU A 106 8.62 -25.31 -11.79
CA GLU A 106 9.79 -25.94 -12.41
C GLU A 106 9.28 -27.09 -13.28
N ARG A 107 9.35 -26.90 -14.61
CA ARG A 107 9.33 -28.03 -15.54
C ARG A 107 10.69 -28.68 -15.50
N ASN A 108 10.76 -29.92 -15.02
CA ASN A 108 11.84 -30.83 -15.41
C ASN A 108 11.39 -32.29 -15.36
N THR A 109 10.72 -32.72 -16.44
CA THR A 109 10.88 -34.02 -17.12
C THR A 109 10.39 -33.84 -18.56
#